data_AF-A0A534AAY4-F1
#
_entry.id   AF-A0A534AAY4-F1
#
_cell.length_a   1.000
_cell.length_b   1.000
_cell.length_c   1.000
_cell.angle_alpha   90.00
_cell.angle_beta   90.00
_cell.angle_gamma   90.00
#
_symmetry.space_group_name_H-M   'P 1'
#
loop_
_entity.id
_entity.type
_entity.pdbx_description
1 polymer ?
#
loop_
_entity_poly.entity_id
_entity_poly.type
_entity_poly.pdbx_seq_one_letter_code
_entity_poly.pdbx_strand_id
1 'polypeptide(L)'
;MAGRLTNGVVRARGGGRGAMTTTGSLQAELSDLFANMLHVQVPSSDTDLLATARLDSVGMVELLLQIEKRFGVRVDMRDFEIDHFRSLSAIAAFVAERRRDKTA
;
A
#
# COMPACT_ATOMS: atom_id res chain seq x y z
N MET A 1 1.85 -17.28 52.54
CA MET A 1 0.99 -17.23 51.33
C MET A 1 1.84 -17.59 50.13
N ALA A 2 1.78 -18.86 49.71
CA ALA A 2 2.45 -19.39 48.53
C ALA A 2 1.62 -19.06 47.27
N GLY A 3 2.29 -18.84 46.14
CA GLY A 3 1.64 -18.56 44.85
C GLY A 3 2.67 -18.33 43.76
N ARG A 4 3.26 -19.43 43.29
CA ARG A 4 4.30 -19.58 42.28
C ARG A 4 3.65 -19.56 40.88
N LEU A 5 4.48 -19.45 39.82
CA LEU A 5 4.21 -19.90 38.42
C LEU A 5 3.41 -18.92 37.53
N THR A 6 3.64 -18.71 36.24
CA THR A 6 4.57 -19.20 35.20
C THR A 6 4.36 -18.35 33.94
N ASN A 7 5.36 -18.37 33.05
CA ASN A 7 5.20 -18.35 31.59
C ASN A 7 4.66 -17.06 30.93
N GLY A 8 5.06 -16.73 29.72
CA GLY A 8 5.84 -17.52 28.79
C GLY A 8 6.31 -16.62 27.66
N VAL A 9 7.53 -16.90 27.24
CA VAL A 9 8.11 -16.54 25.96
C VAL A 9 7.06 -16.71 24.86
N VAL A 10 6.68 -15.63 24.19
CA VAL A 10 6.20 -15.73 22.81
C VAL A 10 7.26 -15.11 21.92
N ARG A 11 8.26 -15.94 21.63
CA ARG A 11 9.03 -15.82 20.40
C ARG A 11 8.06 -16.05 19.24
N ALA A 12 7.69 -14.99 18.53
CA ALA A 12 7.32 -15.13 17.14
C ALA A 12 8.59 -14.96 16.29
N ARG A 13 9.35 -16.06 16.19
CA ARG A 13 10.27 -16.28 15.07
C ARG A 13 9.40 -16.40 13.83
N GLY A 14 9.59 -15.51 12.87
CA GLY A 14 8.86 -15.51 11.60
C GLY A 14 9.71 -14.97 10.45
N GLY A 15 10.92 -15.47 10.30
CA GLY A 15 11.67 -15.38 9.06
C GLY A 15 10.94 -16.21 8.00
N GLY A 16 10.44 -15.54 6.96
CA GLY A 16 9.69 -16.15 5.87
C GLY A 16 8.33 -15.48 5.62
N ARG A 17 8.27 -14.14 5.49
CA ARG A 17 7.03 -13.43 5.09
C ARG A 17 7.20 -11.97 4.64
N GLY A 18 8.39 -11.55 4.22
CA GLY A 18 8.69 -10.14 3.91
C GLY A 18 7.95 -9.53 2.71
N ALA A 19 7.24 -10.33 1.91
CA ALA A 19 6.44 -9.82 0.79
C ALA A 19 4.94 -9.70 1.13
N MET A 20 4.36 -10.65 1.86
CA MET A 20 2.91 -10.68 2.13
C MET A 20 2.45 -9.69 3.20
N THR A 21 3.31 -9.30 4.15
CA THR A 21 2.95 -8.26 5.14
C THR A 21 3.15 -6.85 4.60
N THR A 22 4.11 -6.66 3.68
CA THR A 22 4.42 -5.33 3.10
C THR A 22 3.31 -4.84 2.19
N THR A 23 2.73 -5.72 1.36
CA THR A 23 1.62 -5.31 0.49
C THR A 23 0.37 -4.97 1.30
N GLY A 24 0.05 -5.74 2.34
CA GLY A 24 -1.11 -5.45 3.21
C GLY A 24 -0.97 -4.15 4.00
N SER A 25 0.22 -3.84 4.53
CA SER A 25 0.46 -2.54 5.19
C SER A 25 0.41 -1.37 4.20
N LEU A 26 0.94 -1.55 2.99
CA LEU A 26 0.85 -0.53 1.92
C LEU A 26 -0.60 -0.28 1.50
N GLN A 27 -1.43 -1.31 1.39
CA GLN A 27 -2.85 -1.17 1.08
C GLN A 27 -3.59 -0.35 2.15
N ALA A 28 -3.30 -0.59 3.43
CA ALA A 28 -3.88 0.21 4.52
C ALA A 28 -3.42 1.68 4.46
N GLU A 29 -2.12 1.93 4.26
CA GLU A 29 -1.58 3.28 4.11
C GLU A 29 -2.15 4.03 2.90
N LEU A 30 -2.36 3.32 1.78
CA LEU A 30 -3.00 3.87 0.58
C LEU A 30 -4.49 4.12 0.83
N SER A 31 -5.20 3.23 1.51
CA SER A 31 -6.61 3.46 1.87
C SER A 31 -6.76 4.74 2.71
N ASP A 32 -5.88 4.95 3.69
CA ASP A 32 -5.87 6.17 4.49
C ASP A 32 -5.48 7.39 3.67
N LEU A 33 -4.56 7.26 2.71
CA LEU A 33 -4.20 8.35 1.78
C LEU A 33 -5.43 8.76 0.96
N PHE A 34 -6.15 7.80 0.39
CA PHE A 34 -7.34 8.06 -0.41
C PHE A 34 -8.45 8.72 0.41
N ALA A 35 -8.69 8.25 1.64
CA ALA A 35 -9.70 8.82 2.51
C ALA A 35 -9.36 10.25 2.98
N ASN A 36 -8.10 10.50 3.34
CA ASN A 36 -7.69 11.78 3.94
C ASN A 36 -7.26 12.84 2.94
N MET A 37 -6.66 12.45 1.81
CA MET A 37 -6.14 13.39 0.80
C MET A 37 -7.08 13.56 -0.37
N LEU A 38 -7.60 12.45 -0.90
CA LEU A 38 -8.46 12.45 -2.08
C LEU A 38 -9.95 12.50 -1.71
N HIS A 39 -10.29 12.35 -0.42
CA HIS A 39 -11.66 12.23 0.08
C HIS A 39 -12.44 11.08 -0.61
N VAL A 40 -11.72 10.07 -1.11
CA VAL A 40 -12.26 8.90 -1.78
C VAL A 40 -12.29 7.73 -0.81
N GLN A 41 -13.50 7.25 -0.49
CA GLN A 41 -13.65 6.01 0.26
C GLN A 41 -13.55 4.80 -0.66
N VAL A 42 -12.57 3.93 -0.44
CA VAL A 42 -12.38 2.72 -1.24
C VAL A 42 -12.90 1.51 -0.44
N PRO A 43 -13.96 0.82 -0.89
CA PRO A 43 -14.59 -0.24 -0.11
C PRO A 43 -13.76 -1.54 -0.06
N SER A 44 -12.89 -1.78 -1.04
CA SER A 44 -12.00 -2.94 -1.10
C SER A 44 -10.72 -2.60 -1.87
N SER A 45 -9.61 -3.24 -1.51
CA SER A 45 -8.33 -3.07 -2.19
C SER A 45 -8.36 -3.42 -3.68
N ASP A 46 -9.29 -4.28 -4.10
CA ASP A 46 -9.46 -4.73 -5.48
C ASP A 46 -10.54 -3.95 -6.25
N THR A 47 -11.07 -2.88 -5.64
CA THR A 47 -12.05 -2.01 -6.31
C THR A 47 -11.39 -1.29 -7.47
N ASP A 48 -12.02 -1.34 -8.65
CA ASP A 48 -11.58 -0.57 -9.80
C ASP A 48 -11.95 0.91 -9.62
N LEU A 49 -10.95 1.74 -9.33
CA LEU A 49 -11.06 3.16 -9.03
C LEU A 49 -11.47 4.00 -10.24
N LEU A 50 -11.10 3.57 -11.46
CA LEU A 50 -11.44 4.26 -12.70
C LEU A 50 -12.84 3.85 -13.16
N ALA A 51 -13.13 2.55 -13.18
CA ALA A 51 -14.45 2.05 -13.59
C ALA A 51 -15.56 2.51 -12.65
N THR A 52 -15.25 2.68 -11.35
CA THR A 52 -16.20 3.24 -10.37
C THR A 52 -16.24 4.77 -10.37
N ALA A 53 -15.53 5.44 -11.30
CA ALA A 53 -15.39 6.89 -11.39
C ALA A 53 -15.00 7.56 -10.06
N ARG A 54 -14.29 6.82 -9.21
CA ARG A 54 -13.78 7.31 -7.91
C ARG A 54 -12.48 8.09 -8.06
N LEU A 55 -11.79 7.89 -9.16
CA LEU A 55 -10.55 8.57 -9.50
C LEU A 55 -10.70 9.22 -10.88
N ASP A 56 -10.61 10.54 -10.92
CA ASP A 56 -10.63 11.32 -12.16
C ASP A 56 -9.20 11.61 -12.64
N SER A 57 -9.07 12.31 -13.78
CA SER A 57 -7.76 12.63 -14.36
C SER A 57 -6.89 13.51 -13.44
N VAL A 58 -7.50 14.39 -12.63
CA VAL A 58 -6.78 15.27 -11.71
C VAL A 58 -6.35 14.50 -10.46
N GLY A 59 -7.25 13.71 -9.88
CA GLY A 59 -7.00 12.83 -8.74
C GLY A 59 -5.93 11.78 -9.04
N MET A 60 -5.81 11.34 -10.31
CA MET A 60 -4.67 10.52 -10.77
C MET A 60 -3.32 11.22 -10.59
N VAL A 61 -3.20 12.47 -11.06
CA VAL A 61 -1.95 13.23 -10.95
C VAL A 61 -1.62 13.52 -9.49
N GLU A 62 -2.62 13.82 -8.68
CA GLU A 62 -2.44 14.02 -7.24
C GLU A 62 -2.02 12.73 -6.53
N LEU A 63 -2.65 11.60 -6.83
CA LEU A 63 -2.28 10.29 -6.31
C LEU A 63 -0.81 9.98 -6.60
N LEU A 64 -0.36 10.18 -7.85
CA LEU A 64 1.04 9.99 -8.24
C LEU A 64 1.97 10.84 -7.38
N LEU A 65 1.67 12.14 -7.23
CA LEU A 65 2.47 13.06 -6.43
C LEU A 65 2.54 12.62 -4.95
N GLN A 66 1.42 12.17 -4.38
CA GLN A 66 1.38 11.70 -2.99
C GLN A 66 2.16 10.40 -2.81
N ILE A 67 2.09 9.48 -3.78
CA ILE A 67 2.85 8.23 -3.76
C ILE A 67 4.36 8.53 -3.78
N GLU A 68 4.82 9.40 -4.68
CA GLU A 68 6.23 9.77 -4.77
C GLU A 68 6.72 10.44 -3.47
N LYS A 69 5.94 11.36 -2.91
CA LYS A 69 6.27 12.06 -1.66
C LYS A 69 6.29 11.13 -0.45
N ARG A 70 5.30 10.25 -0.32
CA ARG A 70 5.10 9.42 0.88
C ARG A 70 5.97 8.17 0.89
N PHE A 71 6.14 7.54 -0.26
CA PHE A 71 6.91 6.29 -0.38
C PHE A 71 8.32 6.50 -0.94
N GLY A 72 8.64 7.70 -1.42
CA GLY A 72 9.95 8.02 -1.98
C GLY A 72 10.27 7.25 -3.27
N VAL A 73 9.24 6.73 -3.95
CA VAL A 73 9.36 6.06 -5.24
C VAL A 73 9.29 7.11 -6.36
N ARG A 74 9.82 6.78 -7.54
CA ARG A 74 9.59 7.57 -8.75
C ARG A 74 8.60 6.82 -9.62
N VAL A 75 7.62 7.53 -10.15
CA VAL A 75 6.72 7.03 -11.18
C VAL A 75 7.07 7.71 -12.49
N ASP A 76 7.63 6.96 -13.43
CA ASP A 76 7.87 7.48 -14.76
C ASP A 76 6.57 7.40 -15.55
N MET A 77 6.18 8.48 -16.25
CA MET A 77 5.00 8.46 -17.11
C MET A 77 5.12 7.42 -18.24
N ARG A 78 6.34 6.99 -18.59
CA ARG A 78 6.57 5.92 -19.57
C ARG A 78 6.25 4.52 -19.04
N ASP A 79 6.38 4.32 -17.74
CA ASP A 79 6.01 3.07 -17.05
C ASP A 79 4.62 3.15 -16.43
N PHE A 80 3.91 4.25 -16.67
CA PHE A 80 2.57 4.48 -16.17
C PHE A 80 1.58 3.67 -16.99
N GLU A 81 1.43 2.40 -16.62
CA GLU A 81 0.32 1.58 -17.10
C GLU A 81 -0.90 1.79 -16.22
N ILE A 82 -2.02 2.18 -16.84
CA ILE A 82 -3.30 2.39 -16.14
C ILE A 82 -3.68 1.18 -15.28
N ASP A 83 -3.34 -0.04 -15.71
CA ASP A 83 -3.65 -1.26 -14.96
C ASP A 83 -2.98 -1.31 -13.57
N HIS A 84 -1.83 -0.67 -13.38
CA HIS A 84 -1.18 -0.56 -12.08
C HIS A 84 -1.88 0.41 -11.11
N PHE A 85 -2.78 1.23 -11.63
CA PHE A 85 -3.50 2.26 -10.87
C PHE A 85 -5.01 2.02 -10.83
N ARG A 86 -5.50 0.90 -11.37
CA ARG A 86 -6.91 0.52 -11.31
C ARG A 86 -7.37 0.20 -9.91
N SER A 87 -6.51 -0.34 -9.04
CA SER A 87 -6.90 -0.75 -7.69
C SER A 87 -5.83 -0.42 -6.66
N LEU A 88 -6.19 -0.34 -5.38
CA LEU A 88 -5.21 -0.16 -4.30
C LEU A 88 -4.24 -1.34 -4.22
N SER A 89 -4.69 -2.56 -4.54
CA SER A 89 -3.84 -3.74 -4.58
C SER A 89 -2.76 -3.64 -5.66
N ALA A 90 -3.12 -3.15 -6.85
CA ALA A 90 -2.18 -2.92 -7.94
C ALA A 90 -1.17 -1.80 -7.59
N ILE A 91 -1.66 -0.70 -7.01
CA ILE A 91 -0.80 0.43 -6.58
C ILE A 91 0.17 -0.04 -5.48
N ALA A 92 -0.31 -0.80 -4.50
CA ALA A 92 0.53 -1.34 -3.43
C ALA A 92 1.62 -2.27 -3.97
N ALA A 93 1.28 -3.12 -4.95
CA ALA A 93 2.24 -4.00 -5.61
C ALA A 93 3.31 -3.19 -6.37
N PHE A 94 2.88 -2.18 -7.14
CA PHE A 94 3.78 -1.28 -7.87
C PHE A 94 4.75 -0.55 -6.93
N VAL A 95 4.24 0.02 -5.82
CA VAL A 95 5.08 0.71 -4.82
C VAL A 95 6.05 -0.27 -4.15
N ALA A 96 5.60 -1.49 -3.83
CA ALA A 96 6.44 -2.52 -3.23
C ALA A 96 7.61 -2.89 -4.15
N GLU A 97 7.36 -3.02 -5.45
CA GLU A 97 8.38 -3.35 -6.44
C GLU A 97 9.40 -2.22 -6.60
N ARG A 98 8.93 -0.98 -6.77
CA ARG A 98 9.81 0.20 -6.87
C ARG A 98 10.70 0.41 -5.64
N ARG A 99 10.21 0.04 -4.46
CA ARG A 99 11.00 0.09 -3.21
C ARG A 99 12.10 -0.96 -3.17
N ARG A 100 11.93 -2.12 -3.81
CA ARG A 100 12.97 -3.15 -3.93
C ARG A 100 14.07 -2.71 -4.90
N ASP A 101 13.68 -2.19 -6.06
CA ASP A 101 14.62 -1.75 -7.10
C ASP A 101 15.56 -0.64 -6.64
N LYS A 102 15.09 0.23 -5.74
CA LYS A 102 15.89 1.32 -5.16
C LYS A 102 16.94 0.83 -4.14
N THR A 103 16.91 -0.45 -3.77
CA THR A 103 17.80 -1.06 -2.76
C THR A 103 18.80 -2.06 -3.38
N ALA A 104 18.77 -2.24 -4.70
CA ALA A 104 19.73 -3.04 -5.48
C ALA A 104 20.76 -2.14 -6.16
#